data_AF-Q7NL13-F1
#
_entry.id   AF-Q7NL13-F1
#
_cell.length_a   1.000
_cell.length_b   1.000
_cell.length_c   1.000
_cell.angle_alpha   90.00
_cell.angle_beta   90.00
_cell.angle_gamma   90.00
#
_symmetry.space_group_name_H-M   'P 1'
#
loop_
_entity.id
_entity.type
_entity.pdbx_description
1 polymer ?
#
loop_
_entity_poly.entity_id
_entity_poly.type
_entity_poly.pdbx_seq_one_letter_code
_entity_poly.pdbx_strand_id
1 'polypeptide(L)'
;MLLSDVCSRQAARVHPRVAMESDWSVQPTADGSFTFACTKTGRAFHSRTGAYREALGKFVRPSGLLYRPEPIRVLDVCYGLGYNSAALLDTLWRVRPTARVLQTRAAIPYRDPTLTDDAPTLYRRRREEQQCSNLAPSSHWKKRWTGR
;
A
#
# COMPACT_ATOMS: atom_id res chain seq x y z
N MET A 1 -20.69 13.85 19.79
CA MET A 1 -19.74 14.51 18.87
C MET A 1 -20.20 14.18 17.46
N LEU A 2 -20.61 15.19 16.69
CA LEU A 2 -21.22 14.96 15.37
C LEU A 2 -20.14 14.49 14.37
N LEU A 3 -20.49 13.57 13.46
CA LEU A 3 -19.59 13.06 12.40
C LEU A 3 -18.92 14.19 11.59
N SER A 4 -19.56 15.36 11.49
CA SER A 4 -19.03 16.56 10.86
C SER A 4 -17.81 17.16 11.56
N ASP A 5 -17.69 17.00 12.89
CA ASP A 5 -16.57 17.54 13.67
C ASP A 5 -15.29 16.69 13.53
N VAL A 6 -15.44 15.42 13.17
CA VAL A 6 -14.32 14.48 13.00
C VAL A 6 -13.59 14.73 11.67
N CYS A 7 -14.32 14.86 10.55
CA CYS A 7 -13.69 15.11 9.25
C CYS A 7 -12.95 16.46 9.21
N SER A 8 -13.50 17.49 9.86
CA SER A 8 -12.91 18.84 9.89
C SER A 8 -11.59 18.91 10.67
N ARG A 9 -11.40 18.04 11.67
CA ARG A 9 -10.18 18.02 12.51
C ARG A 9 -9.06 17.15 11.95
N GLN A 10 -9.37 16.23 11.04
CA GLN A 10 -8.41 15.27 10.48
C GLN A 10 -7.64 15.85 9.28
N ALA A 11 -8.24 16.76 8.51
CA ALA A 11 -7.57 17.46 7.42
C ALA A 11 -6.41 18.37 7.87
N ALA A 12 -6.40 18.80 9.14
CA ALA A 12 -5.43 19.75 9.69
C ALA A 12 -4.36 19.14 10.61
N ARG A 13 -4.43 17.84 10.93
CA ARG A 13 -3.37 17.18 11.71
C ARG A 13 -2.26 16.75 10.76
N VAL A 14 -1.43 17.71 10.38
CA VAL A 14 -0.03 17.42 10.06
C VAL A 14 0.52 16.78 11.33
N HIS A 15 0.63 15.45 11.35
CA HIS A 15 1.35 14.78 12.42
C HIS A 15 2.69 15.51 12.56
N PRO A 16 3.11 15.91 13.78
CA PRO A 16 4.43 16.50 13.95
C PRO A 16 5.40 15.57 13.24
N ARG A 17 6.22 16.11 12.33
CA ARG A 17 7.33 15.36 11.77
C ARG A 17 8.14 14.95 12.99
N VAL A 18 7.93 13.73 13.47
CA VAL A 18 8.89 13.10 14.35
C VAL A 18 10.15 13.13 13.52
N ALA A 19 11.10 13.97 13.93
CA ALA A 19 12.42 13.99 13.36
C ALA A 19 13.02 12.63 13.71
N MET A 20 12.72 11.62 12.89
CA MET A 20 13.50 10.41 12.87
C MET A 20 14.84 10.84 12.31
N GLU A 21 15.81 11.01 13.20
CA GLU A 21 17.22 10.99 12.86
C GLU A 21 17.43 9.72 12.03
N SER A 22 17.48 9.89 10.71
CA SER A 22 17.17 8.78 9.82
C SER A 22 18.36 7.85 9.75
N ASP A 23 18.29 6.78 10.53
CA ASP A 23 19.16 5.60 10.44
C ASP A 23 19.03 4.88 9.07
N TRP A 24 18.54 5.54 8.03
CA TRP A 24 18.16 4.94 6.75
C TRP A 24 18.77 5.74 5.61
N SER A 25 19.51 5.04 4.74
CA SER A 25 20.05 5.61 3.51
C SER A 25 19.38 4.97 2.29
N VAL A 26 19.12 5.77 1.25
CA VAL A 26 18.74 5.24 -0.07
C VAL A 26 19.96 4.58 -0.69
N GLN A 27 19.82 3.34 -1.14
CA GLN A 27 20.88 2.60 -1.83
C GLN A 27 20.36 2.02 -3.15
N PRO A 28 21.14 2.08 -4.24
CA PRO A 28 20.81 1.35 -5.45
C PRO A 28 20.98 -0.16 -5.24
N THR A 29 20.27 -0.94 -6.06
CA THR A 29 20.36 -2.40 -6.11
C THR A 29 20.78 -2.84 -7.52
N ALA A 30 21.21 -4.10 -7.68
CA ALA A 30 21.81 -4.58 -8.92
C ALA A 30 20.86 -4.69 -10.13
N ASP A 31 19.55 -4.55 -9.95
CA ASP A 31 18.57 -4.50 -11.05
C ASP A 31 18.19 -3.07 -11.46
N GLY A 32 18.85 -2.05 -10.88
CA GLY A 32 18.58 -0.64 -11.14
C GLY A 32 17.48 -0.04 -10.25
N SER A 33 16.82 -0.84 -9.40
CA SER A 33 15.90 -0.33 -8.40
C SER A 33 16.65 0.18 -7.15
N PHE A 34 15.93 0.79 -6.20
CA PHE A 34 16.47 1.31 -4.95
C PHE A 34 15.93 0.57 -3.73
N THR A 35 16.58 0.71 -2.59
CA THR A 35 16.11 0.25 -1.28
C THR A 35 16.52 1.24 -0.19
N PHE A 36 15.82 1.25 0.94
CA PHE A 36 16.35 1.82 2.17
C PHE A 36 17.23 0.78 2.87
N ALA A 37 18.36 1.24 3.42
CA ALA A 37 19.27 0.43 4.19
C ALA A 37 19.58 1.10 5.53
N CYS A 38 19.51 0.31 6.61
CA CYS A 38 19.80 0.76 7.95
C CYS A 38 21.29 1.08 8.06
N THR A 39 21.66 2.31 8.42
CA THR A 39 23.06 2.73 8.61
C THR A 39 23.71 2.04 9.81
N LYS A 40 22.93 1.68 10.83
CA LYS A 40 23.40 0.98 12.05
C LYS A 40 23.60 -0.52 11.85
N THR A 41 22.67 -1.19 11.17
CA THR A 41 22.66 -2.66 11.07
C THR A 41 23.07 -3.18 9.70
N GLY A 42 23.13 -2.32 8.68
CA GLY A 42 23.38 -2.71 7.29
C GLY A 42 22.23 -3.47 6.62
N ARG A 43 21.14 -3.77 7.34
CA ARG A 43 19.97 -4.48 6.79
C ARG A 43 19.16 -3.56 5.89
N ALA A 44 18.76 -4.08 4.74
CA ALA A 44 17.96 -3.36 3.75
C ALA A 44 16.52 -3.85 3.71
N PHE A 45 15.60 -2.99 3.26
CA PHE A 45 14.19 -3.35 3.04
C PHE A 45 14.05 -4.43 1.98
N HIS A 46 14.89 -4.36 0.95
CA HIS A 46 14.94 -5.31 -0.15
C HIS A 46 16.34 -5.84 -0.38
N SER A 47 16.42 -6.97 -1.09
CA SER A 47 17.66 -7.60 -1.51
C SER A 47 18.53 -6.65 -2.33
N ARG A 48 19.84 -6.65 -2.06
CA ARG A 48 20.84 -5.92 -2.85
C ARG A 48 20.92 -6.41 -4.30
N THR A 49 20.45 -7.64 -4.58
CA THR A 49 20.37 -8.20 -5.94
C THR A 49 19.30 -7.53 -6.81
N GLY A 50 18.35 -6.81 -6.21
CA GLY A 50 17.29 -6.11 -6.93
C GLY A 50 15.97 -6.09 -6.17
N ALA A 51 15.42 -4.91 -5.86
CA ALA A 51 14.12 -4.83 -5.16
C ALA A 51 12.96 -5.21 -6.10
N TYR A 52 13.03 -4.82 -7.37
CA TYR A 52 12.02 -5.19 -8.36
C TYR A 52 12.09 -6.69 -8.68
N ARG A 53 13.29 -7.24 -8.91
CA ARG A 53 13.49 -8.68 -9.14
C ARG A 53 13.05 -9.52 -7.94
N GLU A 54 13.35 -9.07 -6.72
CA GLU A 54 12.85 -9.70 -5.51
C GLU A 54 11.32 -9.71 -5.48
N ALA A 55 10.69 -8.55 -5.69
CA ALA A 55 9.24 -8.42 -5.73
C ALA A 55 8.61 -9.40 -6.75
N LEU A 56 9.17 -9.45 -7.95
CA LEU A 56 8.73 -10.38 -9.01
C LEU A 56 8.88 -11.84 -8.61
N GLY A 57 10.07 -12.23 -8.16
CA GLY A 57 10.45 -13.63 -7.94
C GLY A 57 9.81 -14.22 -6.69
N LYS A 58 9.67 -13.43 -5.62
CA LYS A 58 9.15 -13.91 -4.33
C LYS A 58 7.65 -13.71 -4.17
N PHE A 59 7.07 -12.69 -4.79
CA PHE A 59 5.67 -12.34 -4.56
C PHE A 59 4.82 -12.42 -5.82
N VAL A 60 5.17 -11.70 -6.90
CA VAL A 60 4.28 -11.60 -8.08
C VAL A 60 4.11 -12.94 -8.79
N ARG A 61 5.21 -13.58 -9.22
CA ARG A 61 5.14 -14.84 -9.98
C ARG A 61 4.55 -15.99 -9.15
N PRO A 62 4.99 -16.21 -7.89
CA PRO A 62 4.45 -17.31 -7.08
C PRO A 62 2.98 -17.11 -6.67
N SER A 63 2.47 -15.87 -6.66
CA SER A 63 1.07 -15.60 -6.26
C SER A 63 0.01 -16.17 -7.19
N GLY A 64 0.36 -16.47 -8.45
CA GLY A 64 -0.61 -16.88 -9.49
C GLY A 64 -1.62 -15.80 -9.90
N LEU A 65 -1.49 -14.56 -9.40
CA LEU A 65 -2.49 -13.50 -9.61
C LEU A 65 -2.62 -13.08 -11.08
N LEU A 66 -1.54 -13.19 -11.86
CA LEU A 66 -1.50 -12.76 -13.28
C LEU A 66 -2.49 -13.51 -14.16
N TYR A 67 -2.90 -14.73 -13.77
CA TYR A 67 -3.79 -15.59 -14.55
C TYR A 67 -5.11 -15.89 -13.83
N ARG A 68 -5.29 -15.40 -12.58
CA ARG A 68 -6.54 -15.55 -11.83
C ARG A 68 -7.69 -14.78 -12.49
N PRO A 69 -8.94 -15.28 -12.50
CA PRO A 69 -10.09 -14.50 -12.99
C PRO A 69 -10.35 -13.25 -12.15
N GLU A 70 -10.92 -12.23 -12.79
CA GLU A 70 -11.34 -10.99 -12.12
C GLU A 70 -12.62 -11.20 -11.29
N PRO A 71 -12.83 -10.40 -10.22
CA PRO A 71 -11.93 -9.38 -9.70
C PRO A 71 -10.79 -9.98 -8.85
N ILE A 72 -9.57 -9.47 -9.06
CA ILE A 72 -8.41 -9.80 -8.23
C ILE A 72 -8.43 -8.91 -6.99
N ARG A 73 -8.22 -9.51 -5.81
CA ARG A 73 -8.07 -8.79 -4.53
C ARG A 73 -6.68 -9.07 -3.97
N VAL A 74 -5.99 -8.01 -3.58
CA VAL A 74 -4.60 -8.08 -3.10
C VAL A 74 -4.55 -7.42 -1.73
N LEU A 75 -3.86 -8.06 -0.80
CA LEU A 75 -3.46 -7.49 0.49
C LEU A 75 -1.94 -7.35 0.46
N ASP A 76 -1.45 -6.12 0.50
CA ASP A 76 -0.03 -5.83 0.61
C ASP A 76 0.29 -5.55 2.08
N VAL A 77 1.00 -6.48 2.73
CA VAL A 77 1.42 -6.36 4.13
C VAL A 77 2.84 -5.79 4.13
N CYS A 78 3.07 -4.74 4.94
CA CYS A 78 4.33 -3.99 4.97
C CYS A 78 4.64 -3.27 3.65
N TYR A 79 3.73 -2.38 3.23
CA TYR A 79 3.82 -1.61 1.97
C TYR A 79 5.20 -1.02 1.69
N GLY A 80 5.88 -0.48 2.72
CA GLY A 80 7.26 -0.04 2.62
C GLY A 80 7.49 0.95 1.48
N LEU A 81 8.34 0.56 0.52
CA LEU A 81 8.66 1.34 -0.68
C LEU A 81 7.68 1.11 -1.85
N GLY A 82 6.76 0.15 -1.72
CA GLY A 82 5.74 -0.16 -2.72
C GLY A 82 6.20 -1.09 -3.85
N TYR A 83 7.38 -1.72 -3.76
CA TYR A 83 7.90 -2.58 -4.84
C TYR A 83 7.01 -3.77 -5.16
N ASN A 84 6.39 -4.41 -4.16
CA ASN A 84 5.47 -5.53 -4.37
C ASN A 84 4.27 -5.12 -5.23
N SER A 85 3.60 -4.03 -4.82
CA SER A 85 2.48 -3.46 -5.55
C SER A 85 2.87 -2.97 -6.95
N ALA A 86 3.99 -2.25 -7.08
CA ALA A 86 4.46 -1.73 -8.36
C ALA A 86 4.81 -2.86 -9.35
N ALA A 87 5.55 -3.87 -8.90
CA ALA A 87 5.90 -5.03 -9.72
C ALA A 87 4.67 -5.84 -10.14
N LEU A 88 3.69 -6.00 -9.24
CA LEU A 88 2.42 -6.64 -9.58
C LEU A 88 1.68 -5.87 -10.67
N LEU A 89 1.54 -4.55 -10.53
CA LEU A 89 0.80 -3.73 -11.48
C LEU A 89 1.49 -3.66 -12.84
N ASP A 90 2.81 -3.42 -12.87
CA ASP A 90 3.60 -3.43 -14.11
C ASP A 90 3.45 -4.77 -14.85
N THR A 91 3.55 -5.90 -14.14
CA THR A 91 3.41 -7.22 -14.77
C THR A 91 1.97 -7.49 -15.19
N LEU A 92 0.99 -7.15 -14.34
CA LEU A 92 -0.43 -7.37 -14.61
C LEU A 92 -0.88 -6.60 -15.85
N TRP A 93 -0.46 -5.35 -16.02
CA TRP A 93 -0.82 -4.56 -17.20
C TRP A 93 -0.16 -5.04 -18.49
N ARG A 94 1.02 -5.66 -18.43
CA ARG A 94 1.63 -6.32 -19.60
C ARG A 94 0.82 -7.54 -20.05
N VAL A 95 0.31 -8.32 -19.10
CA VAL A 95 -0.49 -9.53 -19.38
C VAL A 95 -1.95 -9.19 -19.67
N ARG A 96 -2.49 -8.13 -19.04
CA ARG A 96 -3.89 -7.69 -19.10
C ARG A 96 -3.94 -6.16 -19.22
N PRO A 97 -3.75 -5.61 -20.43
CA PRO A 97 -3.71 -4.14 -20.64
C PRO A 97 -5.01 -3.41 -20.25
N THR A 98 -6.12 -4.13 -20.20
CA THR A 98 -7.44 -3.61 -19.82
C THR A 98 -7.69 -3.66 -18.31
N ALA A 99 -6.85 -4.34 -17.53
CA ALA A 99 -7.02 -4.44 -16.07
C ALA A 99 -7.00 -3.05 -15.43
N ARG A 100 -7.90 -2.82 -14.47
CA ARG A 100 -8.05 -1.54 -13.76
C ARG A 100 -7.89 -1.72 -12.27
N VAL A 101 -7.17 -0.79 -11.63
CA VAL A 101 -7.11 -0.69 -10.18
C VAL A 101 -8.29 0.14 -9.69
N LEU A 102 -9.12 -0.43 -8.82
CA LEU A 102 -10.28 0.26 -8.29
C LEU A 102 -9.86 1.25 -7.19
N GLN A 103 -10.06 2.54 -7.46
CA GLN A 103 -9.86 3.63 -6.50
C GLN A 103 -11.07 3.74 -5.56
N THR A 104 -11.13 2.85 -4.56
CA THR A 104 -12.22 2.82 -3.57
C THR A 104 -11.72 3.08 -2.17
N ARG A 105 -12.65 3.32 -1.23
CA ARG A 105 -12.33 3.41 0.20
C ARG A 105 -11.58 2.20 0.75
N ALA A 106 -11.67 1.03 0.10
CA ALA A 106 -10.90 -0.14 0.50
C ALA A 106 -9.39 0.02 0.28
N ALA A 107 -8.97 0.91 -0.62
CA ALA A 107 -7.56 1.21 -0.90
C ALA A 107 -6.91 2.13 0.15
N ILE A 108 -7.69 2.72 1.06
CA ILE A 108 -7.13 3.50 2.18
C ILE A 108 -6.32 2.54 3.08
N PRO A 109 -5.01 2.79 3.29
CA PRO A 109 -4.14 1.89 4.03
C PRO A 109 -4.36 2.02 5.55
N TYR A 110 -3.92 1.00 6.29
CA TYR A 110 -3.64 1.15 7.71
C TYR A 110 -2.31 1.91 7.85
N ARG A 111 -2.24 2.90 8.75
CA ARG A 111 -1.03 3.71 8.97
C ARG A 111 -0.63 3.65 10.43
N ASP A 112 0.57 3.16 10.70
CA ASP A 112 1.22 3.21 12.01
C ASP A 112 2.61 3.85 11.86
N PRO A 113 2.71 5.19 11.85
CA PRO A 113 3.98 5.88 11.63
C PRO A 113 5.00 5.67 12.76
N THR A 114 4.53 5.36 13.98
CA THR A 114 5.38 5.22 15.16
C THR A 114 5.67 3.76 15.51
N LEU A 115 4.93 2.81 14.91
CA LEU A 115 4.97 1.38 15.23
C LEU A 115 4.60 1.07 16.69
N THR A 116 3.84 1.97 17.31
CA THR A 116 3.45 1.87 18.73
C THR A 116 1.94 1.76 18.92
N ASP A 117 1.16 1.95 17.85
CA ASP A 117 -0.29 1.96 17.95
C ASP A 117 -0.86 0.55 18.08
N ASP A 118 -1.87 0.39 18.93
CA ASP A 118 -2.59 -0.88 19.03
C ASP A 118 -3.53 -1.12 17.83
N ALA A 119 -3.85 -2.39 17.58
CA ALA A 119 -4.71 -2.77 16.48
C ALA A 119 -6.09 -2.07 16.51
N PRO A 120 -6.82 -2.00 17.65
CA PRO A 120 -8.09 -1.27 17.73
C PRO A 120 -7.99 0.19 17.29
N THR A 121 -6.91 0.88 17.67
CA THR A 121 -6.67 2.28 17.30
C THR A 121 -6.42 2.42 15.80
N LEU A 122 -5.61 1.55 15.21
CA LEU A 122 -5.37 1.52 13.76
C LEU A 122 -6.66 1.26 12.98
N TYR A 123 -7.49 0.31 13.44
CA TYR A 123 -8.80 0.03 12.85
C TYR A 123 -9.73 1.23 12.92
N ARG A 124 -9.83 1.88 14.09
CA ARG A 124 -10.69 3.06 14.28
C ARG A 124 -10.30 4.20 13.35
N ARG A 125 -9.02 4.59 13.32
CA ARG A 125 -8.53 5.69 12.46
C ARG A 125 -8.80 5.42 10.98
N ARG A 126 -8.51 4.20 10.51
CA ARG A 126 -8.81 3.83 9.12
C ARG A 126 -10.30 3.90 8.82
N ARG A 127 -11.16 3.45 9.74
CA ARG A 127 -12.62 3.52 9.57
C ARG A 127 -13.11 4.96 9.46
N GLU A 128 -12.60 5.86 10.29
CA GLU A 128 -12.90 7.30 10.22
C GLU A 128 -12.46 7.89 8.87
N GLU A 129 -11.23 7.59 8.42
CA GLU A 129 -10.73 8.05 7.11
C GLU A 129 -11.59 7.51 5.95
N GLN A 130 -12.01 6.25 6.01
CA GLN A 130 -12.94 5.67 5.03
C GLN A 130 -14.31 6.36 5.02
N GLN A 131 -14.82 6.81 6.17
CA GLN A 131 -16.11 7.49 6.28
C GLN A 131 -16.04 8.91 5.70
N CYS A 132 -14.94 9.62 5.95
CA CYS A 132 -14.71 10.98 5.46
C CYS A 132 -14.17 11.06 4.01
N SER A 133 -13.85 9.93 3.38
CA SER A 133 -13.23 9.92 2.05
C SER A 133 -14.23 10.17 0.92
N ASN A 134 -13.78 10.97 -0.06
CA ASN A 134 -14.47 11.20 -1.34
C ASN A 134 -14.39 10.00 -2.30
N LEU A 135 -13.59 8.96 -1.97
CA LEU A 135 -13.53 7.75 -2.78
C LEU A 135 -14.86 6.98 -2.71
N ALA A 136 -15.24 6.33 -3.81
CA ALA A 136 -16.43 5.51 -3.86
C ALA A 136 -16.31 4.27 -2.94
N PRO A 137 -17.41 3.78 -2.35
CA PRO A 137 -17.41 2.49 -1.66
C PRO A 137 -17.29 1.33 -2.66
N SER A 138 -16.67 0.22 -2.23
CA SER A 138 -16.52 -0.97 -3.08
C SER A 138 -17.85 -1.62 -3.49
N SER A 139 -18.94 -1.35 -2.77
CA SER A 139 -20.29 -1.84 -3.09
C SER A 139 -20.86 -1.26 -4.40
N HIS A 140 -20.53 0.00 -4.73
CA HIS A 140 -20.94 0.61 -6.00
C HIS A 140 -20.35 -0.13 -7.19
N TRP A 141 -19.09 -0.56 -7.07
CA TRP A 141 -18.41 -1.36 -8.08
C TRP A 141 -19.00 -2.77 -8.19
N LYS A 142 -19.31 -3.42 -7.07
CA LYS A 142 -19.99 -4.73 -7.10
C LYS A 142 -21.30 -4.64 -7.88
N LYS A 143 -22.17 -3.67 -7.57
CA LYS A 143 -23.45 -3.46 -8.27
C LYS A 143 -23.29 -3.24 -9.78
N ARG A 144 -22.29 -2.47 -10.22
CA ARG A 144 -22.00 -2.21 -11.64
C ARG A 144 -21.61 -3.46 -12.43
N TRP A 145 -21.05 -4.47 -11.77
CA TRP A 145 -20.51 -5.68 -12.42
C TRP A 145 -21.36 -6.92 -12.20
N THR A 146 -22.10 -7.02 -11.09
CA THR A 146 -23.03 -8.14 -10.83
C THR A 146 -24.41 -7.95 -11.47
N GLY A 147 -24.67 -6.76 -12.03
CA GLY A 147 -25.88 -6.48 -12.81
C GLY A 147 -25.73 -6.69 -14.32
N ARG A 148 -24.68 -7.41 -14.74
CA ARG A 148 -24.53 -7.95 -16.09
C ARG A 148 -24.85 -9.44 -16.08
#